data_AF-B9MPS8-F1
#
_entry.id   AF-B9MPS8-F1
#
_cell.length_a   1.000
_cell.length_b   1.000
_cell.length_c   1.000
_cell.angle_alpha   90.00
_cell.angle_beta   90.00
_cell.angle_gamma   90.00
#
_symmetry.space_group_name_H-M   'P 1'
#
loop_
_entity.id
_entity.type
_entity.pdbx_description
1 polymer ?
#
loop_
_entity_poly.entity_id
_entity_poly.type
_entity_poly.pdbx_seq_one_letter_code
_entity_poly.pdbx_strand_id
1 'polypeptide(L)'
;MRIKKGAAKRLWIAVLIVVVCVLGGLAGYYIAGYLNQKPAVQQPHQADENSNQPRQEQSQLEQENPSQQQSQEVLSEVYKAVARFVGGVDAHTIQLSLINTNFDFKEFEVDENLTQGLNLSEGEIVEVEFEKPKDGGNPRIVSIKKPDKVTLKGKFVGLADNNFAEFVFDQKHIVLQISNVSDKLAYLNENTDVEVTFKTNPQSPKSNPVVEDIKALE
;
A
#
# COMPACT_ATOMS: atom_id res chain seq x y z
N MET A 1 -9.89 59.21 -21.26
CA MET A 1 -11.02 58.31 -20.89
C MET A 1 -10.46 56.92 -20.61
N ARG A 2 -10.24 56.55 -19.34
CA ARG A 2 -9.60 55.29 -18.92
C ARG A 2 -10.67 54.21 -18.71
N ILE A 3 -10.72 53.22 -19.59
CA ILE A 3 -11.59 52.05 -19.44
C ILE A 3 -10.97 51.13 -18.38
N LYS A 4 -11.67 50.96 -17.25
CA LYS A 4 -11.27 50.08 -16.13
C LYS A 4 -11.27 48.61 -16.60
N LYS A 5 -10.09 48.04 -16.85
CA LYS A 5 -9.84 46.61 -17.17
C LYS A 5 -10.16 45.61 -16.03
N GLY A 6 -10.86 46.02 -14.97
CA GLY A 6 -11.12 45.18 -13.79
C GLY A 6 -12.45 44.44 -13.78
N ALA A 7 -13.43 44.84 -14.60
CA ALA A 7 -14.78 44.26 -14.54
C ALA A 7 -14.92 42.93 -15.29
N ALA A 8 -14.21 42.76 -16.41
CA ALA A 8 -14.35 41.57 -17.26
C ALA A 8 -13.83 40.28 -16.59
N LYS A 9 -12.76 40.36 -15.77
CA LYS A 9 -12.21 39.18 -15.06
C LYS A 9 -13.14 38.64 -13.97
N ARG A 10 -13.93 39.50 -13.33
CA ARG A 10 -14.86 39.07 -12.25
C ARG A 10 -16.09 38.35 -12.79
N LEU A 11 -16.54 38.71 -14.00
CA LEU A 11 -17.69 38.08 -14.65
C LEU A 11 -17.38 36.63 -15.09
N TRP A 12 -16.17 36.37 -15.60
CA TRP A 12 -15.75 35.02 -16.00
C TRP A 12 -15.59 34.05 -14.81
N ILE A 13 -15.13 34.54 -13.66
CA ILE A 13 -15.00 33.72 -12.45
C ILE A 13 -16.38 33.32 -11.90
N ALA A 14 -17.36 34.22 -11.96
CA ALA A 14 -18.73 33.92 -11.51
C ALA A 14 -19.42 32.86 -12.38
N VAL A 15 -19.19 32.87 -13.70
CA VAL A 15 -19.75 31.85 -14.62
C VAL A 15 -19.15 30.46 -14.35
N LEU A 16 -17.86 30.39 -13.99
CA LEU A 16 -17.19 29.12 -13.73
C LEU A 16 -17.69 28.43 -12.45
N ILE A 17 -18.04 29.19 -11.41
CA ILE A 17 -18.57 28.66 -10.15
C ILE A 17 -19.98 28.08 -10.32
N VAL A 18 -20.84 28.72 -11.13
CA VAL A 18 -22.21 28.22 -11.37
C VAL A 18 -22.20 26.90 -12.14
N VAL A 19 -21.26 26.69 -13.08
CA VAL A 19 -21.14 25.43 -13.83
C VAL A 19 -20.71 24.26 -12.92
N VAL A 20 -19.86 24.51 -11.92
CA VAL A 20 -19.43 23.47 -10.96
C VAL A 20 -20.57 23.07 -10.01
N CYS A 21 -21.42 24.01 -9.60
CA CYS A 21 -22.55 23.72 -8.71
C CYS A 21 -23.70 22.96 -9.41
N VAL A 22 -23.86 23.08 -10.72
CA VAL A 22 -24.90 22.34 -11.48
C VAL A 22 -24.45 20.93 -11.87
N LEU A 23 -23.14 20.68 -11.97
CA LEU A 23 -22.59 19.35 -12.28
C LEU A 23 -22.26 18.49 -11.04
N GLY A 24 -22.24 19.06 -9.84
CA GLY A 24 -21.98 18.35 -8.57
C GLY A 24 -23.20 17.66 -7.93
N GLY A 25 -24.31 17.50 -8.66
CA GLY A 25 -25.61 17.08 -8.10
C GLY A 25 -26.04 15.63 -8.31
N LEU A 26 -25.18 14.71 -8.79
CA LEU A 26 -25.59 13.32 -9.10
C LEU A 26 -24.56 12.25 -8.71
N ALA A 27 -24.04 12.28 -7.49
CA ALA A 27 -23.26 11.15 -6.93
C ALA A 27 -23.51 10.94 -5.43
N GLY A 28 -24.77 11.04 -5.01
CA GLY A 28 -25.16 10.98 -3.60
C GLY A 28 -26.46 10.22 -3.36
N TYR A 29 -26.62 9.04 -3.96
CA TYR A 29 -27.61 8.05 -3.54
C TYR A 29 -26.99 6.66 -3.72
N TYR A 30 -27.32 5.73 -2.83
CA TYR A 30 -26.81 4.35 -2.71
C TYR A 30 -25.57 4.14 -1.84
N ILE A 31 -25.70 4.39 -0.53
CA ILE A 31 -25.37 3.36 0.49
C ILE A 31 -26.37 3.52 1.65
N ALA A 32 -27.50 2.80 1.56
CA ALA A 32 -28.36 2.57 2.71
C ALA A 32 -28.75 1.10 2.70
N GLY A 33 -28.25 0.37 3.70
CA GLY A 33 -28.63 -1.01 3.96
C GLY A 33 -27.44 -1.94 3.94
N TYR A 34 -26.74 -2.07 5.06
CA TYR A 34 -26.18 -3.33 5.57
C TYR A 34 -25.61 -3.09 6.99
N LEU A 35 -26.46 -2.63 7.90
CA LEU A 35 -26.18 -2.65 9.34
C LEU A 35 -27.51 -2.86 10.04
N ASN A 36 -27.94 -4.13 10.11
CA ASN A 36 -28.83 -4.65 11.14
C ASN A 36 -29.03 -6.15 10.89
N GLN A 37 -28.18 -6.99 11.47
CA GLN A 37 -28.59 -8.35 11.83
C GLN A 37 -27.64 -9.00 12.84
N LYS A 38 -28.10 -8.97 14.09
CA LYS A 38 -28.01 -9.96 15.20
C LYS A 38 -27.69 -9.25 16.53
N PRO A 39 -28.39 -9.61 17.62
CA PRO A 39 -28.63 -10.99 18.01
C PRO A 39 -30.07 -11.32 18.43
N ALA A 40 -30.48 -12.57 18.18
CA ALA A 40 -31.54 -13.23 18.94
C ALA A 40 -30.97 -14.55 19.45
N VAL A 41 -30.47 -14.51 20.69
CA VAL A 41 -30.15 -15.70 21.49
C VAL A 41 -31.47 -16.16 22.09
N GLN A 42 -32.00 -17.30 21.64
CA GLN A 42 -33.11 -17.97 22.31
C GLN A 42 -32.59 -18.72 23.53
N GLN A 43 -32.87 -18.18 24.71
CA GLN A 43 -32.92 -18.94 25.97
C GLN A 43 -34.23 -19.75 26.01
N PRO A 44 -34.18 -21.01 26.48
CA PRO A 44 -35.30 -21.61 27.18
C PRO A 44 -35.03 -21.62 28.69
N HIS A 45 -35.95 -21.02 29.45
CA HIS A 45 -36.05 -21.16 30.90
C HIS A 45 -36.57 -22.56 31.29
N GLN A 46 -36.12 -22.98 32.48
CA GLN A 46 -36.44 -24.20 33.24
C GLN A 46 -37.93 -24.36 33.60
N ALA A 47 -38.36 -25.61 33.82
CA ALA A 47 -39.04 -26.05 35.06
C ALA A 47 -39.20 -27.60 35.13
N ASP A 48 -38.59 -28.20 36.16
CA ASP A 48 -39.04 -29.25 37.11
C ASP A 48 -39.70 -30.56 36.61
N GLU A 49 -39.01 -31.69 36.76
CA GLU A 49 -39.05 -32.69 37.86
C GLU A 49 -40.07 -33.81 37.63
N ASN A 50 -39.59 -35.04 37.40
CA ASN A 50 -40.03 -36.21 38.18
C ASN A 50 -39.18 -37.49 37.99
N SER A 51 -38.74 -38.02 39.14
CA SER A 51 -38.62 -39.43 39.60
C SER A 51 -37.77 -40.53 38.90
N ASN A 52 -36.93 -41.11 39.77
CA ASN A 52 -36.60 -42.54 40.00
C ASN A 52 -35.51 -43.26 39.18
N GLN A 53 -34.28 -43.25 39.72
CA GLN A 53 -33.49 -44.39 40.29
C GLN A 53 -33.28 -45.72 39.48
N PRO A 54 -32.29 -46.58 39.81
CA PRO A 54 -30.86 -46.54 39.47
C PRO A 54 -30.35 -47.83 38.75
N ARG A 55 -29.20 -47.81 38.03
CA ARG A 55 -28.36 -49.03 37.87
C ARG A 55 -26.93 -48.77 37.38
N GLN A 56 -26.01 -49.52 38.00
CA GLN A 56 -24.55 -49.55 37.86
C GLN A 56 -24.05 -50.27 36.58
N GLU A 57 -22.71 -50.23 36.46
CA GLU A 57 -21.79 -51.10 35.70
C GLU A 57 -21.41 -50.61 34.29
N GLN A 58 -20.16 -50.65 33.82
CA GLN A 58 -18.79 -50.84 34.33
C GLN A 58 -17.87 -50.69 33.10
N SER A 59 -16.60 -50.32 33.29
CA SER A 59 -15.46 -50.61 32.37
C SER A 59 -15.43 -49.81 31.04
N GLN A 60 -14.32 -49.27 30.52
CA GLN A 60 -12.90 -49.59 30.62
C GLN A 60 -12.06 -48.35 30.20
N LEU A 61 -10.86 -48.23 30.78
CA LEU A 61 -9.80 -47.36 30.29
C LEU A 61 -9.33 -47.80 28.90
N GLU A 62 -9.12 -46.84 28.00
CA GLU A 62 -8.12 -46.85 26.92
C GLU A 62 -7.86 -45.37 26.56
N GLN A 63 -6.87 -44.76 27.18
CA GLN A 63 -5.48 -44.65 26.74
C GLN A 63 -5.28 -43.46 25.78
N GLU A 64 -4.36 -42.60 26.22
CA GLU A 64 -3.87 -41.37 25.61
C GLU A 64 -3.80 -41.40 24.08
N ASN A 65 -4.38 -40.37 23.49
CA ASN A 65 -3.76 -39.71 22.36
C ASN A 65 -3.87 -38.20 22.62
N PRO A 66 -2.80 -37.52 23.05
CA PRO A 66 -2.75 -36.10 22.82
C PRO A 66 -2.60 -35.98 21.32
N SER A 67 -3.72 -35.83 20.62
CA SER A 67 -3.73 -35.29 19.27
C SER A 67 -2.98 -33.97 19.40
N GLN A 68 -1.68 -34.02 19.11
CA GLN A 68 -0.87 -32.88 18.80
C GLN A 68 -1.60 -32.24 17.63
N GLN A 69 -2.50 -31.31 17.95
CA GLN A 69 -2.71 -30.14 17.12
C GLN A 69 -1.34 -29.45 17.09
N GLN A 70 -0.47 -30.03 16.26
CA GLN A 70 0.58 -29.31 15.61
C GLN A 70 -0.19 -28.27 14.81
N SER A 71 -0.42 -27.13 15.43
CA SER A 71 -0.68 -25.89 14.74
C SER A 71 0.41 -25.86 13.68
N GLN A 72 0.08 -26.22 12.44
CA GLN A 72 0.92 -25.89 11.32
C GLN A 72 0.96 -24.37 11.37
N GLU A 73 2.04 -23.86 11.96
CA GLU A 73 2.41 -22.47 11.87
C GLU A 73 2.50 -22.24 10.36
N VAL A 74 1.43 -21.70 9.79
CA VAL A 74 1.40 -21.33 8.38
C VAL A 74 2.43 -20.23 8.29
N LEU A 75 3.65 -20.63 7.93
CA LEU A 75 4.77 -19.74 7.64
C LEU A 75 4.22 -18.72 6.65
N SER A 76 3.99 -17.51 7.14
CA SER A 76 3.53 -16.42 6.30
C SER A 76 4.63 -16.19 5.26
N GLU A 77 4.24 -16.16 3.98
CA GLU A 77 5.19 -15.83 2.93
C GLU A 77 5.63 -14.37 3.10
N VAL A 78 6.93 -14.16 3.22
CA VAL A 78 7.56 -12.84 3.35
C VAL A 78 7.99 -12.36 1.97
N TYR A 79 7.48 -11.20 1.55
CA TYR A 79 7.80 -10.55 0.29
C TYR A 79 8.81 -9.43 0.52
N LYS A 80 9.67 -9.18 -0.47
CA LYS A 80 10.63 -8.06 -0.45
C LYS A 80 10.28 -7.04 -1.53
N ALA A 81 10.33 -5.76 -1.19
CA ALA A 81 10.07 -4.69 -2.12
C ALA A 81 10.93 -3.47 -1.84
N VAL A 82 11.16 -2.67 -2.87
CA VAL A 82 11.54 -1.27 -2.75
C VAL A 82 10.26 -0.45 -2.71
N ALA A 83 10.20 0.52 -1.79
CA ALA A 83 9.07 1.42 -1.65
C ALA A 83 9.53 2.86 -1.46
N ARG A 84 8.62 3.80 -1.72
CA ARG A 84 8.75 5.19 -1.32
C ARG A 84 7.88 5.46 -0.10
N PHE A 85 8.46 6.04 0.94
CA PHE A 85 7.72 6.45 2.13
C PHE A 85 6.89 7.71 1.85
N VAL A 86 5.60 7.67 2.17
CA VAL A 86 4.62 8.71 1.78
C VAL A 86 4.42 9.77 2.87
N GLY A 87 4.89 9.54 4.10
CA GLY A 87 4.81 10.51 5.19
C GLY A 87 3.70 10.27 6.22
N GLY A 88 2.83 9.27 6.02
CA GLY A 88 1.85 8.82 7.02
C GLY A 88 2.44 7.74 7.92
N VAL A 89 2.71 8.06 9.18
CA VAL A 89 3.03 7.10 10.25
C VAL A 89 2.11 7.39 11.42
N ASP A 90 1.41 6.37 11.89
CA ASP A 90 0.77 6.39 13.21
C ASP A 90 1.37 5.30 14.11
N ALA A 91 0.74 5.02 15.25
CA ALA A 91 1.25 4.04 16.21
C ALA A 91 1.34 2.61 15.64
N HIS A 92 0.55 2.30 14.61
CA HIS A 92 0.35 0.94 14.11
C HIS A 92 0.43 0.84 12.59
N THR A 93 0.50 1.95 11.86
CA THR A 93 0.55 1.94 10.40
C THR A 93 1.65 2.82 9.82
N ILE A 94 2.11 2.45 8.63
CA ILE A 94 3.00 3.23 7.78
C ILE A 94 2.46 3.25 6.34
N GLN A 95 2.57 4.42 5.69
CA GLN A 95 2.17 4.59 4.30
C GLN A 95 3.36 4.49 3.35
N LEU A 96 3.28 3.53 2.44
CA LEU A 96 4.34 3.20 1.48
C LEU A 96 3.74 3.09 0.07
N SER A 97 4.50 3.51 -0.92
CA SER A 97 4.21 3.24 -2.33
C SER A 97 5.21 2.22 -2.86
N LEU A 98 4.77 0.96 -3.05
CA LEU A 98 5.63 -0.11 -3.55
C LEU A 98 5.99 0.11 -5.02
N ILE A 99 7.28 -0.06 -5.36
CA ILE A 99 7.85 0.29 -6.66
C ILE A 99 7.99 -0.93 -7.58
N ASN A 100 8.49 -2.06 -7.05
CA ASN A 100 8.93 -3.21 -7.84
C ASN A 100 8.14 -4.49 -7.55
N THR A 101 6.85 -4.33 -7.24
CA THR A 101 5.93 -5.44 -7.02
C THR A 101 4.59 -5.14 -7.66
N ASN A 102 3.85 -6.13 -8.11
CA ASN A 102 2.47 -5.96 -8.61
C ASN A 102 1.42 -5.60 -7.53
N PHE A 103 1.75 -5.67 -6.24
CA PHE A 103 0.81 -5.31 -5.15
C PHE A 103 0.52 -3.82 -5.07
N ASP A 104 -0.73 -3.42 -4.88
CA ASP A 104 -1.18 -2.03 -4.80
C ASP A 104 -1.44 -1.52 -3.37
N PHE A 105 -0.93 -2.25 -2.36
CA PHE A 105 -1.00 -1.86 -0.96
C PHE A 105 -0.39 -0.47 -0.74
N LYS A 106 -1.07 0.34 0.07
CA LYS A 106 -0.67 1.73 0.40
C LYS A 106 -0.37 1.93 1.88
N GLU A 107 -0.98 1.11 2.72
CA GLU A 107 -0.89 1.18 4.17
C GLU A 107 -0.47 -0.20 4.68
N PHE A 108 0.45 -0.21 5.63
CA PHE A 108 1.00 -1.43 6.19
C PHE A 108 0.97 -1.35 7.71
N GLU A 109 0.64 -2.47 8.35
CA GLU A 109 0.76 -2.61 9.80
C GLU A 109 2.25 -2.65 10.20
N VAL A 110 2.57 -1.98 11.30
CA VAL A 110 3.90 -1.94 11.90
C VAL A 110 3.80 -2.20 13.39
N ASP A 111 4.75 -2.98 13.91
CA ASP A 111 4.89 -3.13 15.36
C ASP A 111 5.48 -1.85 15.97
N GLU A 112 5.04 -1.50 17.18
CA GLU A 112 5.54 -0.30 17.90
C GLU A 112 7.08 -0.31 18.07
N ASN A 113 7.67 -1.49 18.23
CA ASN A 113 9.12 -1.63 18.35
C ASN A 113 9.86 -1.26 17.05
N LEU A 114 9.21 -1.44 15.90
CA LEU A 114 9.77 -1.08 14.60
C LEU A 114 9.74 0.45 14.42
N THR A 115 8.64 1.10 14.83
CA THR A 115 8.44 2.55 14.67
C THR A 115 9.33 3.38 15.59
N GLN A 116 9.67 2.89 16.79
CA GLN A 116 10.50 3.59 17.77
C GLN A 116 11.95 3.88 17.32
N GLY A 117 12.42 3.29 16.21
CA GLY A 117 13.72 3.57 15.61
C GLY A 117 13.67 4.07 14.15
N LEU A 118 12.48 4.18 13.57
CA LEU A 118 12.28 4.56 12.17
C LEU A 118 12.31 6.08 12.01
N ASN A 119 13.51 6.64 11.85
CA ASN A 119 13.68 8.04 11.43
C ASN A 119 13.56 8.15 9.90
N LEU A 120 12.32 8.07 9.40
CA LEU A 120 12.01 8.23 7.99
C LEU A 120 11.47 9.63 7.68
N SER A 121 11.92 10.19 6.56
CA SER A 121 11.40 11.42 5.98
C SER A 121 10.55 11.11 4.75
N GLU A 122 9.43 11.82 4.59
CA GLU A 122 8.60 11.70 3.39
C GLU A 122 9.46 11.75 2.12
N GLY A 123 9.14 10.89 1.16
CA GLY A 123 9.85 10.75 -0.11
C GLY A 123 11.04 9.81 -0.07
N GLU A 124 11.45 9.30 1.10
CA GLU A 124 12.56 8.37 1.20
C GLU A 124 12.30 7.03 0.52
N ILE A 125 13.32 6.54 -0.18
CA ILE A 125 13.37 5.16 -0.67
C ILE A 125 13.75 4.24 0.47
N VAL A 126 12.99 3.17 0.61
CA VAL A 126 13.20 2.11 1.60
C VAL A 126 13.13 0.74 0.96
N GLU A 127 13.85 -0.22 1.53
CA GLU A 127 13.64 -1.63 1.28
C GLU A 127 12.79 -2.19 2.41
N VAL A 128 11.72 -2.90 2.05
CA VAL A 128 10.77 -3.47 3.00
C VAL A 128 10.62 -4.96 2.80
N GLU A 129 10.47 -5.66 3.91
CA GLU A 129 10.00 -7.03 3.96
C GLU A 129 8.63 -7.04 4.62
N PHE A 130 7.64 -7.70 4.01
CA PHE A 130 6.27 -7.69 4.51
C PHE A 130 5.55 -9.01 4.27
N GLU A 131 4.58 -9.28 5.13
CA GLU A 131 3.66 -10.41 5.02
C GLU A 131 2.31 -9.91 4.50
N LYS A 132 1.67 -10.72 3.65
CA LYS A 132 0.30 -10.43 3.20
C LYS A 132 -0.70 -10.59 4.34
N PRO A 133 -1.81 -9.82 4.31
CA PRO A 133 -2.90 -10.03 5.24
C PRO A 133 -3.52 -11.42 5.03
N LYS A 134 -3.78 -12.14 6.12
CA LYS A 134 -4.49 -13.43 6.07
C LYS A 134 -6.00 -13.24 5.83
N ASP A 135 -6.55 -12.13 6.33
CA ASP A 135 -8.00 -11.88 6.38
C ASP A 135 -8.45 -10.60 5.63
N GLY A 136 -7.71 -10.18 4.61
CA GLY A 136 -8.05 -9.00 3.79
C GLY A 136 -7.81 -7.64 4.45
N GLY A 137 -7.11 -7.61 5.59
CA GLY A 137 -6.61 -6.39 6.24
C GLY A 137 -5.38 -5.78 5.55
N ASN A 138 -4.59 -5.01 6.28
CA ASN A 138 -3.36 -4.43 5.77
C ASN A 138 -2.21 -5.46 5.82
N PRO A 139 -1.27 -5.47 4.86
CA PRO A 139 -0.03 -6.23 4.98
C PRO A 139 0.78 -5.76 6.19
N ARG A 140 1.54 -6.67 6.81
CA ARG A 140 2.37 -6.36 7.98
C ARG A 140 3.84 -6.24 7.58
N ILE A 141 4.46 -5.13 7.95
CA ILE A 141 5.91 -4.96 7.81
C ILE A 141 6.64 -5.86 8.81
N VAL A 142 7.59 -6.63 8.29
CA VAL A 142 8.55 -7.42 9.07
C VAL A 142 9.84 -6.63 9.28
N SER A 143 10.32 -5.93 8.25
CA SER A 143 11.50 -5.08 8.35
C SER A 143 11.47 -3.91 7.36
N ILE A 144 12.12 -2.81 7.74
CA ILE A 144 12.35 -1.64 6.89
C ILE A 144 13.82 -1.25 7.00
N LYS A 145 14.44 -1.01 5.86
CA LYS A 145 15.82 -0.51 5.76
C LYS A 145 15.84 0.73 4.87
N LYS A 146 16.73 1.66 5.21
CA LYS A 146 16.99 2.86 4.42
C LYS A 146 18.30 2.68 3.64
N PRO A 147 18.24 2.27 2.37
CA PRO A 147 19.42 2.18 1.53
C PRO A 147 19.86 3.57 1.05
N ASP A 148 21.15 3.73 0.75
CA ASP A 148 21.66 4.95 0.09
C ASP A 148 21.15 5.07 -1.35
N LYS A 149 21.03 3.92 -2.02
CA LYS A 149 20.54 3.75 -3.40
C LYS A 149 20.07 2.32 -3.59
N VAL A 150 19.23 2.12 -4.60
CA VAL A 150 18.69 0.81 -4.99
C VAL A 150 18.93 0.59 -6.47
N THR A 151 19.10 -0.67 -6.86
CA THR A 151 19.25 -1.07 -8.26
C THR A 151 18.16 -2.07 -8.61
N LEU A 152 17.38 -1.75 -9.64
CA LEU A 152 16.28 -2.58 -10.11
C LEU A 152 16.42 -2.88 -11.60
N LYS A 153 16.04 -4.10 -12.00
CA LYS A 153 15.88 -4.46 -13.40
C LYS A 153 14.45 -4.22 -13.84
N GLY A 154 14.27 -3.64 -15.02
CA GLY A 154 12.98 -3.29 -15.57
C GLY A 154 13.07 -2.98 -17.04
N LYS A 155 12.03 -2.32 -17.57
CA LYS A 155 11.98 -1.86 -18.96
C LYS A 155 11.97 -0.35 -19.02
N PHE A 156 12.76 0.23 -19.91
CA PHE A 156 12.65 1.63 -20.27
C PHE A 156 11.42 1.83 -21.15
N VAL A 157 10.51 2.72 -20.76
CA VAL A 157 9.30 3.02 -21.55
C VAL A 157 9.58 4.17 -22.50
N GLY A 158 10.13 5.28 -21.98
CA GLY A 158 10.37 6.47 -22.76
C GLY A 158 10.72 7.67 -21.88
N LEU A 159 11.01 8.79 -22.54
CA LEU A 159 11.17 10.08 -21.87
C LEU A 159 9.80 10.70 -21.63
N ALA A 160 9.54 11.13 -20.39
CA ALA A 160 8.35 11.92 -20.06
C ALA A 160 8.59 13.42 -20.38
N ASP A 161 9.81 13.90 -20.11
CA ASP A 161 10.35 15.18 -20.59
C ASP A 161 11.90 15.14 -20.55
N ASN A 162 12.55 16.31 -20.60
CA ASN A 162 14.02 16.40 -20.55
C ASN A 162 14.66 16.00 -19.20
N ASN A 163 13.87 15.92 -18.12
CA ASN A 163 14.30 15.65 -16.76
C ASN A 163 13.71 14.37 -16.18
N PHE A 164 12.72 13.77 -16.82
CA PHE A 164 12.03 12.58 -16.33
C PHE A 164 11.95 11.49 -17.41
N ALA A 165 12.09 10.24 -16.98
CA ALA A 165 11.83 9.06 -17.78
C ALA A 165 10.91 8.10 -17.04
N GLU A 166 10.19 7.30 -17.81
CA GLU A 166 9.28 6.27 -17.31
C GLU A 166 9.90 4.89 -17.48
N PHE A 167 9.75 4.08 -16.44
CA PHE A 167 10.26 2.71 -16.35
C PHE A 167 9.16 1.77 -15.86
N VAL A 168 9.23 0.50 -16.28
CA VAL A 168 8.38 -0.55 -15.73
C VAL A 168 9.20 -1.48 -14.85
N PHE A 169 8.86 -1.56 -13.57
CA PHE A 169 9.39 -2.53 -12.60
C PHE A 169 8.26 -3.42 -12.12
N ASP A 170 8.36 -4.73 -12.33
CA ASP A 170 7.29 -5.72 -12.02
C ASP A 170 5.87 -5.23 -12.36
N GLN A 171 5.66 -4.87 -13.63
CA GLN A 171 4.37 -4.40 -14.18
C GLN A 171 3.89 -3.03 -13.66
N LYS A 172 4.69 -2.31 -12.86
CA LYS A 172 4.37 -0.94 -12.42
C LYS A 172 5.17 0.10 -13.17
N HIS A 173 4.45 1.10 -13.65
CA HIS A 173 5.01 2.30 -14.26
C HIS A 173 5.49 3.28 -13.20
N ILE A 174 6.77 3.65 -13.27
CA ILE A 174 7.44 4.50 -12.30
C ILE A 174 8.21 5.59 -13.06
N VAL A 175 7.90 6.85 -12.73
CA VAL A 175 8.59 8.01 -13.30
C VAL A 175 9.73 8.41 -12.37
N LEU A 176 10.94 8.47 -12.92
CA LEU A 176 12.16 8.82 -12.19
C LEU A 176 12.80 10.07 -12.80
N GLN A 177 13.49 10.85 -11.97
CA GLN A 177 14.26 12.01 -12.43
C GLN A 177 15.60 11.56 -13.00
N ILE A 178 15.93 11.99 -14.22
CA ILE A 178 17.06 11.51 -15.02
C ILE A 178 18.12 12.58 -15.32
N SER A 179 18.10 13.72 -14.62
CA SER A 179 18.95 14.88 -14.92
C SER A 179 20.46 14.56 -15.00
N ASN A 180 20.92 13.47 -14.37
CA ASN A 180 22.32 13.05 -14.36
C ASN A 180 22.70 11.99 -15.40
N VAL A 181 21.72 11.45 -16.14
CA VAL A 181 21.92 10.29 -17.04
C VAL A 181 21.17 10.43 -18.36
N SER A 182 20.69 11.63 -18.69
CA SER A 182 19.86 11.88 -19.88
C SER A 182 20.56 11.51 -21.20
N ASP A 183 21.89 11.63 -21.25
CA ASP A 183 22.74 11.21 -22.35
C ASP A 183 22.70 9.68 -22.58
N LYS A 184 22.66 8.89 -21.51
CA LYS A 184 22.57 7.42 -21.58
C LYS A 184 21.19 6.94 -22.06
N LEU A 185 20.14 7.73 -21.80
CA LEU A 185 18.76 7.42 -22.18
C LEU A 185 18.41 7.85 -23.61
N ALA A 186 19.08 8.88 -24.15
CA ALA A 186 18.76 9.47 -25.45
C ALA A 186 18.82 8.49 -26.64
N TYR A 187 19.53 7.38 -26.47
CA TYR A 187 19.74 6.35 -27.50
C TYR A 187 19.00 5.04 -27.21
N LEU A 188 18.29 4.93 -26.09
CA LEU A 188 17.53 3.74 -25.75
C LEU A 188 16.22 3.72 -26.55
N ASN A 189 15.90 2.55 -27.10
CA ASN A 189 14.59 2.32 -27.71
C ASN A 189 13.56 2.02 -26.62
N GLU A 190 12.29 2.34 -26.87
CA GLU A 190 11.20 1.91 -25.99
C GLU A 190 11.22 0.39 -25.79
N ASN A 191 10.83 -0.05 -24.59
CA ASN A 191 10.81 -1.44 -24.13
C ASN A 191 12.19 -2.11 -23.97
N THR A 192 13.29 -1.35 -24.09
CA THR A 192 14.64 -1.87 -23.79
C THR A 192 14.72 -2.34 -22.35
N ASP A 193 15.21 -3.55 -22.13
CA ASP A 193 15.50 -4.06 -20.80
C ASP A 193 16.69 -3.28 -20.21
N VAL A 194 16.54 -2.82 -18.97
CA VAL A 194 17.49 -1.94 -18.32
C VAL A 194 17.68 -2.33 -16.85
N GLU A 195 18.87 -2.06 -16.34
CA GLU A 195 19.17 -2.01 -14.92
C GLU A 195 19.32 -0.54 -14.51
N VAL A 196 18.47 -0.10 -13.58
CA VAL A 196 18.36 1.31 -13.16
C VAL A 196 18.76 1.42 -11.70
N THR A 197 19.74 2.28 -11.43
CA THR A 197 20.16 2.63 -10.07
C THR A 197 19.64 4.00 -9.71
N PHE A 198 18.88 4.11 -8.63
CA PHE A 198 18.27 5.37 -8.20
C PHE A 198 18.25 5.50 -6.67
N LYS A 199 18.01 6.72 -6.20
CA LYS A 199 17.99 7.06 -4.77
C LYS A 199 16.93 8.09 -4.44
N THR A 200 16.71 8.28 -3.14
CA THR A 200 15.91 9.39 -2.61
C THR A 200 16.36 10.72 -3.19
N ASN A 201 15.41 11.56 -3.58
CA ASN A 201 15.69 12.90 -4.03
C ASN A 201 15.96 13.82 -2.82
N PRO A 202 17.16 14.41 -2.68
CA PRO A 202 17.48 15.21 -1.50
C PRO A 202 16.84 16.61 -1.52
N GLN A 203 16.28 17.04 -2.66
CA GLN A 203 15.80 18.42 -2.81
C GLN A 203 14.43 18.64 -2.18
N SER A 204 13.54 17.66 -2.26
CA SER A 204 12.19 17.77 -1.73
C SER A 204 11.56 16.39 -1.53
N PRO A 205 10.82 16.18 -0.42
CA PRO A 205 10.02 14.99 -0.17
C PRO A 205 9.07 14.62 -1.30
N LYS A 206 8.57 15.63 -2.03
CA LYS A 206 7.57 15.45 -3.08
C LYS A 206 8.17 15.10 -4.44
N SER A 207 9.47 15.30 -4.63
CA SER A 207 10.14 15.03 -5.89
C SER A 207 10.25 13.52 -6.17
N ASN A 208 10.27 13.16 -7.45
CA ASN A 208 10.53 11.79 -7.87
C ASN A 208 11.97 11.37 -7.50
N PRO A 209 12.22 10.08 -7.24
CA PRO A 209 13.57 9.57 -7.00
C PRO A 209 14.49 9.87 -8.18
N VAL A 210 15.78 10.03 -7.90
CA VAL A 210 16.78 10.44 -8.90
C VAL A 210 17.57 9.23 -9.35
N VAL A 211 17.62 9.02 -10.66
CA VAL A 211 18.48 8.02 -11.30
C VAL A 211 19.94 8.50 -11.22
N GLU A 212 20.79 7.63 -10.68
CA GLU A 212 22.24 7.83 -10.66
C GLU A 212 22.93 7.12 -11.82
N ASP A 213 22.41 5.95 -12.22
CA ASP A 213 22.98 5.18 -13.30
C ASP A 213 21.92 4.34 -14.01
N ILE A 214 22.18 4.04 -15.28
CA ILE A 214 21.36 3.17 -16.11
C ILE A 214 22.25 2.36 -17.05
N LYS A 215 21.94 1.08 -17.18
CA LYS A 215 22.61 0.14 -18.08
C LYS A 215 21.57 -0.61 -18.91
N ALA A 216 21.72 -0.60 -20.23
CA ALA A 216 20.96 -1.49 -21.10
C ALA A 216 21.38 -2.95 -20.86
N LEU A 217 20.41 -3.84 -20.79
CA LEU A 217 20.59 -5.28 -20.69
C LEU A 217 20.43 -5.87 -22.09
N GLU A 218 21.48 -6.53 -22.57
CA GLU A 218 21.49 -7.29 -23.83
C GLU A 218 20.86 -8.67 -23.66
#